data_AF-A0A3A8R2K4-F1
#
_entry.id   AF-A0A3A8R2K4-F1
#
_cell.length_a   1.000
_cell.length_b   1.000
_cell.length_c   1.000
_cell.angle_alpha   90.00
_cell.angle_beta   90.00
_cell.angle_gamma   90.00
#
_symmetry.space_group_name_H-M   'P 1'
#
loop_
_entity.id
_entity.type
_entity.pdbx_description
1 polymer ?
#
loop_
_entity_poly.entity_id
_entity_poly.type
_entity_poly.pdbx_seq_one_letter_code
_entity_poly.pdbx_strand_id
1 'polypeptide(L)'
;MRLMDTLRAHARGRAPVCSPDARLLQPGGGIDLERLRAAGHPVIVWTVNDLPTMQALLQRGVDGIISDRPDLLARAVRDFDANGDGTPGDLLDADGLIDPKRFDAQGHRGARNLRPENTLPAFEAALDLHMTTLELDTVLTADGVPVLSHDPDLSPAKCRHADGSPLPAPVPIATLTVAKLQATFVCDRLLADRPEQTNDRASSPEAVAFAARAGLPAPYTVPTLRQVFAFAADQADAAHEARDPLRARNAHRVRFNVELKRTSPKTDVTLAHGDAVAGVIQEAGLTWRADVQSFDLRAVRSLQERHPELRAVLLLEAPVE
;
A
#
# COMPACT_ATOMS: atom_id res chain seq x y z
N MET A 1 -19.06 20.93 1.42
CA MET A 1 -19.63 20.03 0.39
C MET A 1 -19.74 18.65 1.01
N ARG A 2 -20.93 18.05 1.04
CA ARG A 2 -21.15 16.80 1.79
C ARG A 2 -20.34 15.69 1.09
N LEU A 3 -19.71 14.79 1.85
CA LEU A 3 -18.89 13.67 1.34
C LEU A 3 -19.58 12.93 0.16
N MET A 4 -20.89 12.73 0.27
CA MET A 4 -21.71 12.11 -0.78
C MET A 4 -21.77 12.90 -2.09
N ASP A 5 -21.75 14.24 -2.04
CA ASP A 5 -21.75 15.08 -3.24
C ASP A 5 -20.38 14.99 -3.95
N THR A 6 -19.31 14.92 -3.16
CA THR A 6 -17.95 14.66 -3.65
C THR A 6 -17.87 13.30 -4.33
N LEU A 7 -18.36 12.24 -3.69
CA LEU A 7 -18.27 10.87 -4.21
C LEU A 7 -19.12 10.67 -5.49
N ARG A 8 -20.31 11.26 -5.53
CA ARG A 8 -21.21 11.21 -6.70
C ARG A 8 -20.67 11.97 -7.90
N ALA A 9 -20.02 13.11 -7.69
CA ALA A 9 -19.47 13.91 -8.79
C ALA A 9 -18.32 13.21 -9.55
N HIS A 10 -17.75 12.15 -8.98
CA HIS A 10 -16.51 11.51 -9.46
C HIS A 10 -16.69 10.08 -9.98
N ALA A 11 -17.94 9.60 -10.12
CA ALA A 11 -18.25 8.25 -10.58
C ALA A 11 -18.23 8.11 -12.13
N ARG A 12 -17.19 8.60 -12.81
CA ARG A 12 -17.02 8.35 -14.27
C ARG A 12 -16.45 6.93 -14.49
N GLY A 13 -17.33 5.92 -14.50
CA GLY A 13 -17.01 4.55 -14.93
C GLY A 13 -16.72 3.53 -13.82
N ARG A 14 -16.09 3.94 -12.71
CA ARG A 14 -15.98 3.15 -11.46
C ARG A 14 -16.23 4.05 -10.25
N ALA A 15 -17.09 3.63 -9.33
CA ALA A 15 -17.33 4.37 -8.11
C ALA A 15 -16.01 4.50 -7.31
N PRO A 16 -15.66 5.69 -6.80
CA PRO A 16 -14.47 5.85 -5.96
C PRO A 16 -14.61 4.99 -4.70
N VAL A 17 -13.49 4.41 -4.28
CA VAL A 17 -13.40 3.72 -2.99
C VAL A 17 -13.30 4.77 -1.89
N CYS A 18 -14.04 4.58 -0.81
CA CYS A 18 -13.91 5.39 0.39
C CYS A 18 -12.94 4.68 1.33
N SER A 19 -11.87 5.37 1.73
CA SER A 19 -10.90 4.78 2.64
C SER A 19 -10.78 5.60 3.91
N PRO A 20 -11.58 5.30 4.96
CA PRO A 20 -11.60 6.09 6.18
C PRO A 20 -10.68 5.54 7.27
N ASP A 21 -10.25 6.45 8.15
CA ASP A 21 -9.78 6.10 9.49
C ASP A 21 -10.89 5.37 10.27
N ALA A 22 -10.52 4.31 11.02
CA ALA A 22 -11.48 3.50 11.77
C ALA A 22 -12.35 4.31 12.77
N ARG A 23 -11.85 5.43 13.30
CA ARG A 23 -12.57 6.34 14.20
C ARG A 23 -13.77 7.00 13.52
N LEU A 24 -13.69 7.27 12.22
CA LEU A 24 -14.79 7.86 11.46
C LEU A 24 -16.01 6.93 11.35
N LEU A 25 -15.79 5.62 11.50
CA LEU A 25 -16.84 4.61 11.47
C LEU A 25 -17.44 4.34 12.86
N GLN A 26 -16.95 4.97 13.93
CA GLN A 26 -17.56 4.83 15.25
C GLN A 26 -18.88 5.62 15.34
N PRO A 27 -19.79 5.29 16.27
CA PRO A 27 -20.97 6.12 16.51
C PRO A 27 -20.59 7.59 16.73
N GLY A 28 -21.13 8.49 15.91
CA GLY A 28 -20.78 9.93 15.94
C GLY A 28 -19.53 10.32 15.15
N GLY A 29 -18.78 9.37 14.58
CA GLY A 29 -17.55 9.60 13.81
C GLY A 29 -17.75 10.24 12.42
N GLY A 30 -18.99 10.44 11.99
CA GLY A 30 -19.33 11.21 10.79
C GLY A 30 -19.39 10.41 9.48
N ILE A 31 -19.04 9.11 9.49
CA ILE A 31 -19.24 8.21 8.36
C ILE A 31 -20.19 7.07 8.74
N ASP A 32 -21.22 6.91 7.92
CA ASP A 32 -22.18 5.81 7.98
C ASP A 32 -21.80 4.73 6.96
N LEU A 33 -21.35 3.58 7.45
CA LEU A 33 -20.91 2.45 6.63
C LEU A 33 -22.05 1.91 5.76
N GLU A 34 -23.25 1.72 6.32
CA GLU A 34 -24.39 1.17 5.60
C GLU A 34 -24.78 2.09 4.45
N ARG A 35 -24.74 3.40 4.69
CA ARG A 35 -25.04 4.40 3.67
C ARG A 35 -24.01 4.42 2.53
N LEU A 36 -22.72 4.29 2.83
CA LEU A 36 -21.69 4.22 1.79
C LEU A 36 -21.83 2.96 0.94
N ARG A 37 -22.06 1.81 1.58
CA ARG A 37 -22.27 0.53 0.90
C ARG A 37 -23.54 0.53 0.06
N ALA A 38 -24.65 1.06 0.58
CA ALA A 38 -25.90 1.22 -0.16
C ALA A 38 -25.75 2.14 -1.39
N ALA A 39 -24.80 3.07 -1.35
CA ALA A 39 -24.45 3.93 -2.48
C ALA A 39 -23.44 3.29 -3.46
N GLY A 40 -23.00 2.04 -3.21
CA GLY A 40 -22.08 1.31 -4.08
C GLY A 40 -20.62 1.72 -3.95
N HIS A 41 -20.24 2.38 -2.85
CA HIS A 41 -18.84 2.73 -2.56
C HIS A 41 -18.20 1.66 -1.67
N PRO A 42 -17.17 0.93 -2.15
CA PRO A 42 -16.38 0.06 -1.29
C PRO A 42 -15.74 0.86 -0.15
N VAL A 43 -15.68 0.29 1.05
CA VAL A 43 -15.10 0.90 2.24
C VAL A 43 -13.88 0.10 2.70
N ILE A 44 -12.69 0.69 2.58
CA ILE A 44 -11.41 0.08 2.96
C ILE A 44 -10.80 0.87 4.12
N VAL A 45 -10.73 0.29 5.31
CA VAL A 45 -10.38 1.03 6.54
C VAL A 45 -8.89 1.02 6.80
N TRP A 46 -8.31 2.17 7.14
CA TRP A 46 -6.89 2.32 7.50
C TRP A 46 -6.70 3.01 8.85
N THR A 47 -5.53 2.97 9.48
CA THR A 47 -4.64 1.79 9.50
C THR A 47 -5.00 1.01 10.76
N VAL A 48 -5.33 -0.28 10.62
CA VAL A 48 -5.79 -1.11 11.75
C VAL A 48 -4.73 -2.15 12.08
N ASN A 49 -4.27 -2.16 13.33
CA ASN A 49 -3.06 -2.91 13.73
C ASN A 49 -3.27 -3.87 14.90
N ASP A 50 -4.50 -4.02 15.39
CA ASP A 50 -4.85 -4.94 16.45
C ASP A 50 -5.99 -5.88 16.03
N LEU A 51 -5.89 -7.13 16.49
CA LEU A 51 -6.83 -8.20 16.12
C LEU A 51 -8.28 -7.90 16.54
N PRO A 52 -8.58 -7.37 17.75
CA PRO A 52 -9.95 -7.05 18.14
C PRO A 52 -10.63 -6.05 17.20
N THR A 53 -9.92 -4.98 16.81
CA THR A 53 -10.48 -3.99 15.88
C THR A 53 -10.68 -4.58 14.48
N MET A 54 -9.73 -5.40 13.99
CA MET A 54 -9.91 -6.11 12.71
C MET A 54 -11.17 -6.99 12.72
N GLN A 55 -11.35 -7.81 13.76
CA GLN A 55 -12.52 -8.69 13.90
C GLN A 55 -13.83 -7.90 13.94
N ALA A 56 -13.86 -6.78 14.69
CA ALA A 56 -15.04 -5.92 14.76
C ALA A 56 -15.37 -5.29 13.39
N LEU A 57 -14.37 -4.88 12.61
CA LEU A 57 -14.59 -4.34 11.27
C LEU A 57 -15.06 -5.39 10.26
N LEU A 58 -14.52 -6.62 10.33
CA LEU A 58 -14.98 -7.75 9.53
C LEU A 58 -16.46 -8.06 9.82
N GLN A 59 -16.86 -8.13 11.09
CA GLN A 59 -18.26 -8.33 11.50
C GLN A 59 -19.20 -7.22 11.00
N ARG A 60 -18.70 -5.99 10.90
CA ARG A 60 -19.45 -4.86 10.34
C ARG A 60 -19.52 -4.88 8.81
N GLY A 61 -18.78 -5.78 8.16
CA GLY A 61 -18.79 -5.98 6.72
C GLY A 61 -18.11 -4.85 5.94
N VAL A 62 -16.98 -4.33 6.43
CA VAL A 62 -16.12 -3.48 5.57
C VAL A 62 -15.56 -4.29 4.42
N ASP A 63 -15.31 -3.65 3.28
CA ASP A 63 -14.83 -4.33 2.06
C ASP A 63 -13.31 -4.59 2.10
N GLY A 64 -12.58 -3.91 2.98
CA GLY A 64 -11.14 -4.13 3.15
C GLY A 64 -10.54 -3.46 4.38
N ILE A 65 -9.31 -3.86 4.71
CA ILE A 65 -8.50 -3.29 5.80
C ILE A 65 -7.07 -3.09 5.31
N ILE A 66 -6.50 -1.92 5.60
CA ILE A 66 -5.08 -1.59 5.43
C ILE A 66 -4.39 -1.74 6.79
N SER A 67 -3.32 -2.53 6.86
CA SER A 67 -2.65 -2.86 8.13
C SER A 67 -1.13 -2.81 8.03
N ASP A 68 -0.47 -2.23 9.05
CA ASP A 68 0.98 -2.41 9.24
C ASP A 68 1.32 -3.85 9.68
N ARG A 69 0.32 -4.62 10.15
CA ARG A 69 0.40 -5.98 10.68
C ARG A 69 -0.37 -6.96 9.78
N PRO A 70 0.12 -7.21 8.54
CA PRO A 70 -0.52 -8.19 7.65
C PRO A 70 -0.56 -9.60 8.25
N ASP A 71 0.30 -9.91 9.24
CA ASP A 71 0.29 -11.18 9.99
C ASP A 71 -0.98 -11.33 10.84
N LEU A 72 -1.37 -10.24 11.52
CA LEU A 72 -2.62 -10.20 12.28
C LEU A 72 -3.83 -10.14 11.35
N LEU A 73 -3.74 -9.42 10.23
CA LEU A 73 -4.82 -9.33 9.26
C LEU A 73 -5.09 -10.69 8.58
N ALA A 74 -4.05 -11.39 8.14
CA ALA A 74 -4.17 -12.74 7.58
C ALA A 74 -4.81 -13.70 8.59
N ARG A 75 -4.42 -13.60 9.87
CA ARG A 75 -5.07 -14.35 10.95
C ARG A 75 -6.54 -13.98 11.10
N ALA A 76 -6.88 -12.69 11.16
CA ALA A 76 -8.25 -12.22 11.30
C ALA A 76 -9.15 -12.77 10.19
N VAL A 77 -8.67 -12.73 8.95
CA VAL A 77 -9.39 -13.22 7.76
C VAL A 77 -9.54 -14.74 7.79
N ARG A 78 -8.48 -15.48 8.12
CA ARG A 78 -8.54 -16.94 8.22
C ARG A 78 -9.49 -17.41 9.31
N ASP A 79 -9.50 -16.72 10.45
CA ASP A 79 -10.30 -17.09 11.62
C ASP A 79 -11.74 -16.54 11.52
N PHE A 80 -12.11 -15.81 10.45
CA PHE A 80 -13.43 -15.20 10.29
C PHE A 80 -14.48 -16.20 9.78
N ASP A 81 -15.57 -16.30 10.54
CA ASP A 81 -16.78 -17.07 10.24
C ASP A 81 -17.95 -16.07 10.16
N ALA A 82 -18.33 -15.72 8.95
CA ALA A 82 -19.36 -14.73 8.66
C ALA A 82 -20.76 -15.29 8.83
N ASN A 83 -20.96 -16.59 8.58
CA ASN A 83 -22.26 -17.24 8.61
C ASN A 83 -22.61 -17.88 9.98
N GLY A 84 -21.62 -17.99 10.88
CA GLY A 84 -21.75 -18.53 12.23
C GLY A 84 -21.95 -20.04 12.29
N ASP A 85 -21.54 -20.77 11.25
CA ASP A 85 -21.69 -22.23 11.18
C ASP A 85 -20.62 -23.02 11.95
N GLY A 86 -19.61 -22.31 12.50
CA GLY A 86 -18.50 -22.88 13.24
C GLY A 86 -17.28 -23.22 12.36
N THR A 87 -17.33 -22.93 11.06
CA THR A 87 -16.25 -23.17 10.09
C THR A 87 -15.66 -21.83 9.65
N PRO A 88 -14.43 -21.49 10.05
CA PRO A 88 -13.82 -20.23 9.67
C PRO A 88 -13.27 -20.27 8.23
N GLY A 89 -12.97 -19.09 7.69
CA GLY A 89 -12.37 -18.94 6.36
C GLY A 89 -13.35 -18.49 5.28
N ASP A 90 -14.46 -17.84 5.66
CA ASP A 90 -15.52 -17.39 4.74
C ASP A 90 -15.06 -16.37 3.68
N LEU A 91 -13.88 -15.79 3.87
CA LEU A 91 -13.26 -14.85 2.93
C LEU A 91 -12.18 -15.49 2.07
N LEU A 92 -11.91 -16.79 2.24
CA LEU A 92 -10.93 -17.53 1.47
C LEU A 92 -11.56 -18.20 0.25
N ASP A 93 -10.77 -18.36 -0.82
CA ASP A 93 -11.12 -19.17 -1.98
C ASP A 93 -10.80 -20.66 -1.76
N ALA A 94 -11.06 -21.48 -2.77
CA ALA A 94 -10.84 -22.92 -2.71
C ALA A 94 -9.36 -23.33 -2.49
N ASP A 95 -8.43 -22.41 -2.76
CA ASP A 95 -6.99 -22.62 -2.57
C ASP A 95 -6.50 -22.12 -1.20
N GLY A 96 -7.39 -21.57 -0.37
CA GLY A 96 -7.07 -21.01 0.94
C GLY A 96 -6.44 -19.61 0.87
N LEU A 97 -6.47 -18.96 -0.30
CA LEU A 97 -6.04 -17.57 -0.45
C LEU A 97 -7.22 -16.64 -0.21
N ILE A 98 -6.97 -15.40 0.22
CA ILE A 98 -8.01 -14.39 0.38
C ILE A 98 -8.68 -14.12 -0.98
N ASP A 99 -9.99 -14.30 -1.08
CA ASP A 99 -10.76 -14.04 -2.30
C ASP A 99 -10.92 -12.52 -2.48
N PRO A 100 -10.25 -11.90 -3.49
CA PRO A 100 -10.28 -10.46 -3.69
C PRO A 100 -11.66 -9.93 -4.08
N LYS A 101 -12.63 -10.81 -4.37
CA LYS A 101 -14.04 -10.42 -4.58
C LYS A 101 -14.81 -10.28 -3.27
N ARG A 102 -14.33 -10.91 -2.20
CA ARG A 102 -14.97 -10.91 -0.88
C ARG A 102 -14.34 -9.91 0.08
N PHE A 103 -13.01 -9.76 0.03
CA PHE A 103 -12.29 -8.88 0.95
C PHE A 103 -10.97 -8.38 0.37
N ASP A 104 -10.66 -7.11 0.60
CA ASP A 104 -9.39 -6.49 0.24
C ASP A 104 -8.48 -6.31 1.46
N ALA A 105 -7.60 -7.29 1.69
CA ALA A 105 -6.56 -7.23 2.70
C ALA A 105 -5.31 -6.54 2.13
N GLN A 106 -5.01 -5.34 2.63
CA GLN A 106 -3.88 -4.56 2.14
C GLN A 106 -2.72 -4.54 3.14
N GLY A 107 -1.54 -4.90 2.66
CA GLY A 107 -0.30 -4.69 3.40
C GLY A 107 0.15 -3.24 3.31
N HIS A 108 0.02 -2.48 4.41
CA HIS A 108 0.38 -1.06 4.48
C HIS A 108 1.90 -0.88 4.36
N ARG A 109 2.30 -0.14 3.32
CA ARG A 109 3.71 0.05 2.91
C ARG A 109 4.44 -1.30 2.79
N GLY A 110 3.71 -2.31 2.30
CA GLY A 110 4.06 -3.72 2.40
C GLY A 110 3.68 -4.32 3.76
N ALA A 111 4.62 -4.39 4.68
CA ALA A 111 4.42 -4.99 5.99
C ALA A 111 5.15 -4.16 7.05
N ARG A 112 4.78 -2.89 7.17
CA ARG A 112 5.53 -1.87 7.91
C ARG A 112 5.95 -2.28 9.33
N ASN A 113 5.16 -3.04 10.08
CA ASN A 113 5.57 -3.46 11.43
C ASN A 113 6.43 -4.72 11.46
N LEU A 114 6.60 -5.42 10.33
CA LEU A 114 7.40 -6.64 10.21
C LEU A 114 8.74 -6.40 9.50
N ARG A 115 8.80 -5.41 8.61
CA ARG A 115 9.99 -5.00 7.84
C ARG A 115 10.01 -3.48 7.67
N PRO A 116 11.18 -2.85 7.43
CA PRO A 116 11.28 -1.44 7.05
C PRO A 116 10.31 -1.06 5.92
N GLU A 117 9.45 -0.07 6.17
CA GLU A 117 8.33 0.34 5.30
C GLU A 117 8.75 0.71 3.86
N ASN A 118 7.87 0.45 2.88
CA ASN A 118 8.06 0.84 1.47
C ASN A 118 9.33 0.26 0.82
N THR A 119 9.87 -0.84 1.35
CA THR A 119 11.02 -1.56 0.79
C THR A 119 10.61 -2.88 0.15
N LEU A 120 11.45 -3.42 -0.74
CA LEU A 120 11.19 -4.73 -1.36
C LEU A 120 10.98 -5.85 -0.32
N PRO A 121 11.77 -5.93 0.77
CA PRO A 121 11.50 -6.85 1.88
C PRO A 121 10.12 -6.71 2.53
N ALA A 122 9.59 -5.49 2.67
CA ALA A 122 8.26 -5.29 3.23
C ALA A 122 7.16 -5.76 2.28
N PHE A 123 7.33 -5.58 0.97
CA PHE A 123 6.41 -6.12 -0.02
C PHE A 123 6.50 -7.65 -0.12
N GLU A 124 7.70 -8.23 0.00
CA GLU A 124 7.87 -9.69 0.09
C GLU A 124 7.09 -10.26 1.29
N ALA A 125 7.24 -9.67 2.48
CA ALA A 125 6.52 -10.11 3.66
C ALA A 125 4.98 -10.01 3.51
N ALA A 126 4.48 -9.02 2.76
CA ALA A 126 3.05 -8.92 2.46
C ALA A 126 2.57 -10.03 1.50
N LEU A 127 3.39 -10.40 0.52
CA LEU A 127 3.12 -11.52 -0.39
C LEU A 127 3.22 -12.88 0.32
N ASP A 128 4.17 -13.05 1.24
CA ASP A 128 4.30 -14.24 2.12
C ASP A 128 3.04 -14.46 2.97
N LEU A 129 2.34 -13.37 3.29
CA LEU A 129 1.10 -13.36 4.06
C LEU A 129 -0.15 -13.30 3.17
N HIS A 130 0.03 -13.45 1.84
CA HIS A 130 -1.01 -13.51 0.83
C HIS A 130 -1.98 -12.32 0.83
N MET A 131 -1.47 -11.12 1.15
CA MET A 131 -2.27 -9.90 1.03
C MET A 131 -2.81 -9.76 -0.40
N THR A 132 -4.04 -9.28 -0.55
CA THR A 132 -4.66 -9.09 -1.87
C THR A 132 -4.14 -7.85 -2.55
N THR A 133 -3.64 -6.88 -1.78
CA THR A 133 -3.15 -5.59 -2.26
C THR A 133 -1.88 -5.18 -1.53
N LEU A 134 -0.90 -4.70 -2.30
CA LEU A 134 0.26 -3.99 -1.77
C LEU A 134 -0.08 -2.51 -1.72
N GLU A 135 -0.24 -1.97 -0.53
CA GLU A 135 -0.39 -0.53 -0.34
C GLU A 135 1.01 0.09 -0.23
N LEU A 136 1.19 1.25 -0.86
CA LEU A 136 2.48 1.93 -0.95
C LEU A 136 2.32 3.44 -1.11
N ASP A 137 3.35 4.17 -0.69
CA ASP A 137 3.40 5.63 -0.81
C ASP A 137 4.37 6.06 -1.92
N THR A 138 4.03 7.09 -2.68
CA THR A 138 4.94 7.67 -3.68
C THR A 138 5.25 9.13 -3.43
N VAL A 139 6.50 9.50 -3.71
CA VAL A 139 6.97 10.88 -3.89
C VAL A 139 7.79 10.97 -5.18
N LEU A 140 8.06 12.19 -5.65
CA LEU A 140 8.88 12.40 -6.85
C LEU A 140 10.33 12.77 -6.50
N THR A 141 11.27 12.18 -7.24
CA THR A 141 12.66 12.62 -7.33
C THR A 141 12.81 13.90 -8.18
N ALA A 142 14.01 14.50 -8.18
CA ALA A 142 14.32 15.68 -8.99
C ALA A 142 14.14 15.46 -10.51
N ASP A 143 14.34 14.23 -10.97
CA ASP A 143 14.14 13.79 -12.36
C ASP A 143 12.72 13.24 -12.62
N GLY A 144 11.77 13.48 -11.71
CA GLY A 144 10.35 13.19 -11.92
C GLY A 144 9.98 11.70 -11.83
N VAL A 145 10.83 10.87 -11.22
CA VAL A 145 10.59 9.43 -11.06
C VAL A 145 9.81 9.17 -9.76
N PRO A 146 8.65 8.46 -9.82
CA PRO A 146 7.96 8.02 -8.61
C PRO A 146 8.78 6.98 -7.85
N VAL A 147 9.16 7.31 -6.61
CA VAL A 147 9.88 6.45 -5.69
C VAL A 147 9.07 6.21 -4.42
N LEU A 148 9.33 5.08 -3.76
CA LEU A 148 8.54 4.64 -2.63
C LEU A 148 9.03 5.31 -1.34
N SER A 149 8.23 6.22 -0.81
CA SER A 149 8.48 6.86 0.48
C SER A 149 7.20 7.49 1.00
N HIS A 150 6.94 7.31 2.29
CA HIS A 150 5.84 8.00 2.96
C HIS A 150 6.09 9.50 3.08
N ASP A 151 7.33 9.87 3.38
CA ASP A 151 7.73 11.25 3.66
C ASP A 151 8.47 11.81 2.44
N PRO A 152 8.34 13.12 2.16
CA PRO A 152 9.08 13.79 1.07
C PRO A 152 10.59 13.86 1.33
N ASP A 153 11.01 13.64 2.58
CA ASP A 153 12.40 13.67 3.02
C ASP A 153 12.82 12.28 3.53
N LEU A 154 14.06 11.88 3.24
CA LEU A 154 14.70 10.75 3.89
C LEU A 154 14.98 11.09 5.35
N SER A 155 14.40 10.33 6.28
CA SER A 155 14.59 10.53 7.70
C SER A 155 15.82 9.78 8.26
N PRO A 156 16.66 10.40 9.10
CA PRO A 156 17.72 9.70 9.85
C PRO A 156 17.23 8.54 10.72
N ALA A 157 15.95 8.54 11.11
CA ALA A 157 15.35 7.45 11.87
C ALA A 157 15.13 6.19 11.03
N LYS A 158 14.96 6.35 9.70
CA LYS A 158 14.65 5.25 8.76
C LYS A 158 15.85 4.87 7.88
N CYS A 159 16.70 5.84 7.56
CA CYS A 159 17.72 5.71 6.54
C CYS A 159 19.13 6.03 7.03
N ARG A 160 20.11 5.57 6.25
CA ARG A 160 21.54 5.80 6.41
C ARG A 160 22.19 5.91 5.03
N HIS A 161 23.46 6.29 4.99
CA HIS A 161 24.24 6.19 3.78
C HIS A 161 24.52 4.72 3.42
N ALA A 162 24.71 4.44 2.13
CA ALA A 162 24.97 3.11 1.61
C ALA A 162 26.27 2.50 2.18
N ASP A 163 27.26 3.34 2.51
CA ASP A 163 28.51 2.96 3.18
C ASP A 163 28.36 2.59 4.66
N GLY A 164 27.15 2.73 5.22
CA GLY A 164 26.85 2.42 6.63
C GLY A 164 26.85 3.63 7.55
N SER A 165 27.37 4.78 7.11
CA SER A 165 27.42 5.99 7.95
C SER A 165 26.01 6.57 8.23
N PRO A 166 25.78 7.15 9.42
CA PRO A 166 24.48 7.71 9.77
C PRO A 166 24.15 8.94 8.92
N LEU A 167 22.87 9.17 8.68
CA LEU A 167 22.40 10.39 8.06
C LEU A 167 22.31 11.51 9.13
N PRO A 168 23.00 12.65 8.98
CA PRO A 168 23.06 13.68 10.03
C PRO A 168 21.80 14.54 10.13
N ALA A 169 21.04 14.67 9.05
CA ALA A 169 19.81 15.46 8.97
C ALA A 169 18.90 14.93 7.84
N PRO A 170 17.59 15.22 7.86
CA PRO A 170 16.70 14.85 6.77
C PRO A 170 17.18 15.34 5.40
N VAL A 171 16.99 14.53 4.36
CA VAL A 171 17.39 14.87 2.98
C VAL A 171 16.17 14.88 2.06
N PRO A 172 15.83 16.02 1.43
CA PRO A 172 14.68 16.10 0.55
C PRO A 172 14.85 15.27 -0.72
N ILE A 173 13.96 14.31 -0.94
CA ILE A 173 14.01 13.38 -2.08
C ILE A 173 13.89 14.13 -3.41
N ALA A 174 13.09 15.20 -3.43
CA ALA A 174 12.91 16.06 -4.60
C ALA A 174 14.19 16.79 -5.08
N THR A 175 15.29 16.74 -4.30
CA THR A 175 16.59 17.32 -4.68
C THR A 175 17.55 16.29 -5.30
N LEU A 176 17.16 15.01 -5.32
CA LEU A 176 17.99 13.90 -5.76
C LEU A 176 17.41 13.30 -7.04
N THR A 177 18.26 12.96 -8.02
CA THR A 177 17.86 12.04 -9.09
C THR A 177 17.68 10.63 -8.54
N VAL A 178 16.91 9.78 -9.22
CA VAL A 178 16.74 8.38 -8.78
C VAL A 178 18.08 7.65 -8.66
N ALA A 179 19.00 7.88 -9.61
CA ALA A 179 20.33 7.27 -9.60
C ALA A 179 21.13 7.70 -8.36
N LYS A 180 21.10 9.00 -8.01
CA LYS A 180 21.81 9.52 -6.84
C LYS A 180 21.19 8.99 -5.54
N LEU A 181 19.85 8.98 -5.45
CA LEU A 181 19.11 8.45 -4.32
C LEU A 181 19.51 6.99 -4.05
N GLN A 182 19.41 6.12 -5.06
CA GLN A 182 19.63 4.69 -4.92
C GLN A 182 21.11 4.33 -4.67
N ALA A 183 22.06 5.08 -5.23
CA ALA A 183 23.47 4.87 -4.99
C ALA A 183 23.94 5.35 -3.61
N THR A 184 23.23 6.29 -2.98
CA THR A 184 23.72 6.99 -1.78
C THR A 184 23.05 6.51 -0.50
N PHE A 185 21.81 6.04 -0.54
CA PHE A 185 21.00 5.81 0.66
C PHE A 185 20.41 4.40 0.73
N VAL A 186 20.29 3.90 1.96
CA VAL A 186 19.62 2.64 2.30
C VAL A 186 18.69 2.91 3.49
N CYS A 187 17.45 2.41 3.42
CA CYS A 187 16.42 2.64 4.44
C CYS A 187 16.09 1.34 5.18
N ASP A 188 17.05 0.84 5.96
CA ASP A 188 17.00 -0.43 6.68
C ASP A 188 16.92 -0.29 8.21
N ARG A 189 16.73 0.93 8.75
CA ARG A 189 16.68 1.12 10.19
C ARG A 189 15.35 0.63 10.76
N LEU A 190 15.44 0.00 11.93
CA LEU A 190 14.30 -0.48 12.70
C LEU A 190 13.75 0.64 13.58
N LEU A 191 12.43 0.76 13.63
CA LEU A 191 11.72 1.75 14.44
C LEU A 191 11.48 1.20 15.85
N ALA A 192 11.80 1.99 16.87
CA ALA A 192 11.77 1.55 18.26
C ALA A 192 10.35 1.20 18.76
N ASP A 193 9.31 1.81 18.17
CA ASP A 193 7.90 1.54 18.47
C ASP A 193 7.36 0.28 17.79
N ARG A 194 8.17 -0.40 16.95
CA ARG A 194 7.77 -1.56 16.14
C ARG A 194 8.62 -2.79 16.47
N PRO A 195 8.38 -3.44 17.62
CA PRO A 195 9.26 -4.49 18.14
C PRO A 195 9.30 -5.75 17.26
N GLU A 196 8.30 -5.98 16.39
CA GLU A 196 8.29 -7.11 15.46
C GLU A 196 9.11 -6.87 14.19
N GLN A 197 9.63 -5.66 13.95
CA GLN A 197 10.41 -5.39 12.75
C GLN A 197 11.74 -6.14 12.78
N THR A 198 12.11 -6.72 11.64
CA THR A 198 13.47 -7.19 11.36
C THR A 198 13.95 -6.63 10.03
N ASN A 199 15.25 -6.41 9.91
CA ASN A 199 15.95 -6.09 8.67
C ASN A 199 16.91 -7.21 8.25
N ASP A 200 16.73 -8.41 8.80
CA ASP A 200 17.49 -9.59 8.41
C ASP A 200 17.17 -9.97 6.95
N ARG A 201 18.20 -9.89 6.11
CA ARG A 201 18.14 -10.20 4.69
C ARG A 201 17.74 -11.66 4.43
N ALA A 202 18.04 -12.59 5.33
CA ALA A 202 17.65 -13.99 5.19
C ALA A 202 16.12 -14.18 5.26
N SER A 203 15.42 -13.22 5.87
CA SER A 203 13.96 -13.23 5.98
C SER A 203 13.24 -12.62 4.77
N SER A 204 13.99 -12.24 3.72
CA SER A 204 13.48 -11.69 2.45
C SER A 204 14.38 -12.08 1.26
N PRO A 205 14.53 -13.38 0.97
CA PRO A 205 15.44 -13.88 -0.05
C PRO A 205 15.10 -13.41 -1.47
N GLU A 206 13.82 -13.21 -1.79
CA GLU A 206 13.40 -12.82 -3.14
C GLU A 206 13.73 -11.35 -3.40
N ALA A 207 13.55 -10.47 -2.41
CA ALA A 207 13.96 -9.08 -2.46
C ALA A 207 15.49 -8.95 -2.57
N VAL A 208 16.25 -9.81 -1.87
CA VAL A 208 17.72 -9.87 -2.01
C VAL A 208 18.12 -10.27 -3.43
N ALA A 209 17.48 -11.30 -3.99
CA ALA A 209 17.77 -11.77 -5.34
C ALA A 209 17.40 -10.71 -6.39
N PHE A 210 16.24 -10.06 -6.25
CA PHE A 210 15.81 -8.98 -7.12
C PHE A 210 16.79 -7.80 -7.08
N ALA A 211 17.15 -7.34 -5.88
CA ALA A 211 18.09 -6.22 -5.72
C ALA A 211 19.42 -6.49 -6.41
N ALA A 212 19.95 -7.73 -6.29
CA ALA A 212 21.17 -8.13 -6.99
C ALA A 212 21.02 -8.09 -8.52
N ARG A 213 19.91 -8.63 -9.07
CA ARG A 213 19.63 -8.59 -10.52
C ARG A 213 19.43 -7.16 -11.04
N ALA A 214 18.80 -6.31 -10.25
CA ALA A 214 18.50 -4.92 -10.58
C ALA A 214 19.68 -3.97 -10.35
N GLY A 215 20.82 -4.47 -9.84
CA GLY A 215 21.99 -3.65 -9.54
C GLY A 215 21.79 -2.65 -8.38
N LEU A 216 20.85 -2.94 -7.47
CA LEU A 216 20.60 -2.13 -6.29
C LEU A 216 21.64 -2.44 -5.20
N PRO A 217 22.20 -1.44 -4.50
CA PRO A 217 23.19 -1.68 -3.45
C PRO A 217 22.70 -2.55 -2.28
N ALA A 218 21.39 -2.50 -1.99
CA ALA A 218 20.76 -3.29 -0.93
C ALA A 218 19.28 -3.57 -1.26
N PRO A 219 18.66 -4.62 -0.68
CA PRO A 219 17.22 -4.84 -0.81
C PRO A 219 16.37 -3.72 -0.16
N TYR A 220 16.96 -2.96 0.76
CA TYR A 220 16.36 -1.80 1.43
C TYR A 220 16.70 -0.45 0.74
N THR A 221 17.30 -0.49 -0.45
CA THR A 221 17.40 0.72 -1.30
C THR A 221 16.00 1.22 -1.64
N VAL A 222 15.79 2.54 -1.61
CA VAL A 222 14.49 3.16 -1.94
C VAL A 222 14.07 2.73 -3.36
N PRO A 223 13.03 1.90 -3.52
CA PRO A 223 12.64 1.42 -4.83
C PRO A 223 11.91 2.50 -5.63
N THR A 224 11.89 2.36 -6.95
CA THR A 224 10.94 3.06 -7.82
C THR A 224 9.63 2.30 -7.88
N LEU A 225 8.52 2.98 -8.23
CA LEU A 225 7.24 2.31 -8.44
C LEU A 225 7.34 1.19 -9.50
N ARG A 226 8.10 1.44 -10.58
CA ARG A 226 8.36 0.43 -11.62
C ARG A 226 9.10 -0.79 -11.07
N GLN A 227 10.06 -0.61 -10.17
CA GLN A 227 10.78 -1.72 -9.55
C GLN A 227 9.88 -2.56 -8.64
N VAL A 228 8.91 -1.96 -7.94
CA VAL A 228 7.93 -2.72 -7.15
C VAL A 228 7.02 -3.57 -8.06
N PHE A 229 6.57 -3.02 -9.18
CA PHE A 229 5.80 -3.78 -10.17
C PHE A 229 6.59 -4.93 -10.78
N ALA A 230 7.85 -4.69 -11.15
CA ALA A 230 8.74 -5.74 -11.65
C ALA A 230 9.01 -6.80 -10.57
N PHE A 231 9.23 -6.39 -9.32
CA PHE A 231 9.43 -7.33 -8.21
C PHE A 231 8.23 -8.25 -8.03
N ALA A 232 7.02 -7.70 -7.97
CA ALA A 232 5.80 -8.50 -7.85
C ALA A 232 5.58 -9.43 -9.06
N ALA A 233 5.96 -9.01 -10.27
CA ALA A 233 5.90 -9.86 -11.46
C ALA A 233 6.89 -11.04 -11.39
N ASP A 234 8.10 -10.82 -10.88
CA ASP A 234 9.09 -11.88 -10.66
C ASP A 234 8.61 -12.94 -9.65
N GLN A 235 7.75 -12.56 -8.69
CA GLN A 235 7.14 -13.50 -7.74
C GLN A 235 6.06 -14.39 -8.39
N ALA A 236 5.68 -14.10 -9.64
CA ALA A 236 4.67 -14.83 -10.39
C ALA A 236 5.27 -15.58 -11.59
N ASP A 237 6.61 -15.74 -11.66
CA ASP A 237 7.24 -16.50 -12.73
C ASP A 237 7.19 -18.03 -12.47
N ALA A 238 7.41 -18.81 -13.53
CA ALA A 238 7.34 -20.27 -13.45
C ALA A 238 8.39 -20.89 -12.51
N ALA A 239 9.55 -20.23 -12.33
CA ALA A 239 10.59 -20.72 -11.43
C ALA A 239 10.17 -20.52 -9.97
N HIS A 240 9.50 -19.41 -9.67
CA HIS A 240 8.92 -19.12 -8.37
C HIS A 240 7.73 -20.03 -8.08
N GLU A 241 6.80 -20.18 -9.02
CA GLU A 241 5.63 -21.05 -8.89
C GLU A 241 6.01 -22.50 -8.55
N ALA A 242 7.11 -23.00 -9.11
CA ALA A 242 7.63 -24.32 -8.77
C ALA A 242 8.12 -24.46 -7.31
N ARG A 243 8.52 -23.35 -6.65
CA ARG A 243 8.96 -23.34 -5.25
C ARG A 243 7.82 -23.01 -4.28
N ASP A 244 6.98 -22.06 -4.66
CA ASP A 244 5.86 -21.56 -3.86
C ASP A 244 4.64 -21.24 -4.75
N PRO A 245 3.78 -22.25 -5.03
CA PRO A 245 2.65 -22.09 -5.93
C PRO A 245 1.53 -21.23 -5.35
N LEU A 246 1.41 -21.13 -4.02
CA LEU A 246 0.40 -20.26 -3.40
C LEU A 246 0.81 -18.80 -3.53
N ARG A 247 2.06 -18.47 -3.21
CA ARG A 247 2.59 -17.11 -3.37
C ARG A 247 2.60 -16.67 -4.83
N ALA A 248 2.95 -17.55 -5.77
CA ALA A 248 2.88 -17.22 -7.20
C ALA A 248 1.45 -16.92 -7.68
N ARG A 249 0.46 -17.71 -7.27
CA ARG A 249 -0.96 -17.46 -7.58
C ARG A 249 -1.46 -16.15 -6.97
N ASN A 250 -1.05 -15.84 -5.73
CA ASN A 250 -1.32 -14.53 -5.13
C ASN A 250 -0.64 -13.40 -5.93
N ALA A 251 0.64 -13.53 -6.28
CA ALA A 251 1.38 -12.53 -7.05
C ALA A 251 0.81 -12.30 -8.47
N HIS A 252 0.20 -13.31 -9.10
CA HIS A 252 -0.52 -13.14 -10.38
C HIS A 252 -1.74 -12.22 -10.28
N ARG A 253 -2.36 -12.13 -9.10
CA ARG A 253 -3.61 -11.38 -8.88
C ARG A 253 -3.49 -10.20 -7.95
N VAL A 254 -2.36 -10.04 -7.25
CA VAL A 254 -2.14 -8.98 -6.26
C VAL A 254 -2.39 -7.61 -6.88
N ARG A 255 -3.07 -6.73 -6.16
CA ARG A 255 -3.35 -5.36 -6.59
C ARG A 255 -2.34 -4.40 -5.96
N PHE A 256 -2.36 -3.15 -6.40
CA PHE A 256 -1.54 -2.08 -5.86
C PHE A 256 -2.44 -0.91 -5.47
N ASN A 257 -2.26 -0.36 -4.28
CA ASN A 257 -2.93 0.85 -3.86
C ASN A 257 -1.87 1.94 -3.64
N VAL A 258 -1.78 2.88 -4.59
CA VAL A 258 -0.66 3.79 -4.75
C VAL A 258 -1.01 5.17 -4.21
N GLU A 259 -0.45 5.57 -3.07
CA GLU A 259 -0.70 6.89 -2.49
C GLU A 259 0.14 7.98 -3.17
N LEU A 260 -0.53 9.08 -3.55
CA LEU A 260 0.12 10.34 -3.93
C LEU A 260 0.34 11.19 -2.67
N LYS A 261 1.59 11.24 -2.18
CA LYS A 261 1.94 12.04 -1.00
C LYS A 261 2.09 13.52 -1.32
N ARG A 262 1.61 14.34 -0.39
CA ARG A 262 1.92 15.77 -0.36
C ARG A 262 3.35 15.98 0.10
N THR A 263 3.99 17.04 -0.38
CA THR A 263 5.29 17.49 0.15
C THR A 263 5.19 18.19 1.51
N SER A 264 3.99 18.56 1.94
CA SER A 264 3.66 19.08 3.27
C SER A 264 2.14 19.05 3.49
N PRO A 265 1.64 19.22 4.73
CA PRO A 265 0.20 19.32 4.99
C PRO A 265 -0.50 20.49 4.26
N LYS A 266 0.25 21.53 3.88
CA LYS A 266 -0.29 22.75 3.25
C LYS A 266 -0.14 22.80 1.74
N THR A 267 0.57 21.84 1.15
CA THR A 267 0.84 21.81 -0.28
C THR A 267 -0.04 20.78 -0.97
N ASP A 268 -0.47 21.14 -2.16
CA ASP A 268 -1.23 20.27 -3.02
C ASP A 268 -0.32 19.19 -3.61
N VAL A 269 -0.87 18.02 -3.88
CA VAL A 269 -0.20 17.07 -4.77
C VAL A 269 -0.14 17.72 -6.16
N THR A 270 1.02 17.70 -6.79
CA THR A 270 1.20 18.31 -8.11
C THR A 270 0.58 17.44 -9.20
N LEU A 271 0.13 18.07 -10.29
CA LEU A 271 -0.36 17.34 -11.47
C LEU A 271 0.70 16.37 -12.02
N ALA A 272 1.97 16.80 -12.03
CA ALA A 272 3.10 16.00 -12.49
C ALA A 272 3.26 14.70 -11.69
N HIS A 273 2.96 14.70 -10.39
CA HIS A 273 3.00 13.50 -9.55
C HIS A 273 1.92 12.50 -9.96
N GLY A 274 0.67 12.95 -10.11
CA GLY A 274 -0.41 12.11 -10.60
C GLY A 274 -0.12 11.53 -11.98
N ASP A 275 0.37 12.37 -12.91
CA ASP A 275 0.71 11.95 -14.28
C ASP A 275 1.88 10.94 -14.31
N ALA A 276 2.92 11.15 -13.51
CA ALA A 276 4.07 10.23 -13.45
C ALA A 276 3.67 8.86 -12.91
N VAL A 277 2.85 8.81 -11.86
CA VAL A 277 2.33 7.54 -11.31
C VAL A 277 1.41 6.85 -12.32
N ALA A 278 0.50 7.58 -12.95
CA ALA A 278 -0.40 7.03 -13.96
C ALA A 278 0.37 6.45 -15.15
N GLY A 279 1.38 7.17 -15.65
CA GLY A 279 2.24 6.69 -16.74
C GLY A 279 2.95 5.38 -16.40
N VAL A 280 3.52 5.26 -15.20
CA VAL A 280 4.17 4.01 -14.77
C VAL A 280 3.17 2.84 -14.69
N ILE A 281 1.95 3.08 -14.20
CA ILE A 281 0.89 2.06 -14.13
C ILE A 281 0.47 1.61 -15.54
N GLN A 282 0.23 2.57 -16.45
CA GLN A 282 -0.19 2.32 -17.82
C GLN A 282 0.87 1.55 -18.60
N GLU A 283 2.13 1.98 -18.53
CA GLU A 283 3.25 1.32 -19.19
C GLU A 283 3.47 -0.11 -18.70
N ALA A 284 3.19 -0.38 -17.42
CA ALA A 284 3.25 -1.73 -16.86
C ALA A 284 2.03 -2.60 -17.21
N GLY A 285 1.00 -2.04 -17.88
CA GLY A 285 -0.24 -2.75 -18.17
C GLY A 285 -1.08 -3.08 -16.93
N LEU A 286 -0.89 -2.32 -15.84
CA LEU A 286 -1.46 -2.60 -14.52
C LEU A 286 -2.71 -1.77 -14.20
N THR A 287 -3.27 -1.04 -15.16
CA THR A 287 -4.47 -0.17 -14.98
C THR A 287 -5.62 -0.86 -14.24
N TRP A 288 -5.84 -2.16 -14.44
CA TRP A 288 -6.92 -2.90 -13.77
C TRP A 288 -6.52 -3.46 -12.39
N ARG A 289 -5.23 -3.53 -12.09
CA ARG A 289 -4.64 -4.00 -10.81
C ARG A 289 -4.22 -2.87 -9.88
N ALA A 290 -4.18 -1.63 -10.35
CA ALA A 290 -3.74 -0.50 -9.54
C ALA A 290 -4.90 0.47 -9.25
N ASP A 291 -4.96 0.90 -8.01
CA ASP A 291 -5.73 2.06 -7.56
C ASP A 291 -4.76 3.17 -7.17
N VAL A 292 -5.23 4.40 -7.22
CA VAL A 292 -4.47 5.57 -6.78
C VAL A 292 -5.23 6.30 -5.68
N GLN A 293 -4.57 6.51 -4.55
CA GLN A 293 -5.17 7.10 -3.36
C GLN A 293 -4.52 8.42 -2.96
N SER A 294 -5.27 9.29 -2.28
CA SER A 294 -4.71 10.48 -1.64
C SER A 294 -5.69 11.08 -0.64
N PHE A 295 -5.14 11.76 0.38
CA PHE A 295 -5.88 12.72 1.21
C PHE A 295 -6.19 14.02 0.45
N ASP A 296 -5.49 14.29 -0.65
CA ASP A 296 -5.77 15.45 -1.48
C ASP A 296 -6.92 15.21 -2.43
N LEU A 297 -8.10 15.70 -2.03
CA LEU A 297 -9.27 15.62 -2.87
C LEU A 297 -9.01 16.20 -4.27
N ARG A 298 -8.24 17.30 -4.41
CA ARG A 298 -7.94 17.87 -5.73
C ARG A 298 -7.11 16.94 -6.59
N ALA A 299 -6.17 16.21 -5.98
CA ALA A 299 -5.37 15.21 -6.68
C ALA A 299 -6.24 14.06 -7.18
N VAL A 300 -7.16 13.58 -6.33
CA VAL A 300 -8.14 12.56 -6.71
C VAL A 300 -8.99 13.02 -7.89
N ARG A 301 -9.53 14.26 -7.85
CA ARG A 301 -10.32 14.80 -8.97
C ARG A 301 -9.50 14.89 -10.25
N SER A 302 -8.31 15.48 -10.15
CA SER A 302 -7.47 15.71 -11.31
C SER A 302 -7.01 14.41 -11.95
N LEU A 303 -6.68 13.40 -11.14
CA LEU A 303 -6.37 12.07 -11.64
C LEU A 303 -7.55 11.50 -12.43
N GLN A 304 -8.77 11.56 -11.91
CA GLN A 304 -9.95 11.02 -12.58
C GLN A 304 -10.32 11.80 -13.86
N GLU A 305 -9.98 13.08 -13.94
CA GLU A 305 -10.17 13.89 -15.15
C GLU A 305 -9.15 13.55 -16.25
N ARG A 306 -7.90 13.28 -15.86
CA ARG A 306 -6.77 13.07 -16.79
C ARG A 306 -6.53 11.61 -17.15
N HIS A 307 -6.81 10.70 -16.22
CA HIS A 307 -6.58 9.26 -16.29
C HIS A 307 -7.85 8.50 -15.83
N PRO A 308 -9.00 8.67 -16.52
CA PRO A 308 -10.29 8.14 -16.09
C PRO A 308 -10.36 6.60 -16.03
N GLU A 309 -9.40 5.91 -16.63
CA GLU A 309 -9.25 4.45 -16.56
C GLU A 309 -8.70 3.95 -15.21
N LEU A 310 -8.05 4.82 -14.44
CA LEU A 310 -7.56 4.51 -13.10
C LEU A 310 -8.66 4.72 -12.05
N ARG A 311 -8.84 3.73 -11.18
CA ARG A 311 -9.77 3.87 -10.06
C ARG A 311 -9.09 4.69 -8.95
N ALA A 312 -9.79 5.72 -8.49
CA ALA A 312 -9.32 6.57 -7.41
C ALA A 312 -9.91 6.14 -6.05
N VAL A 313 -9.13 6.35 -5.00
CA VAL A 313 -9.48 6.06 -3.61
C VAL A 313 -9.35 7.36 -2.81
N LEU A 314 -10.42 7.74 -2.10
CA LEU A 314 -10.43 8.93 -1.27
C LEU A 314 -10.07 8.56 0.17
N LEU A 315 -8.92 9.02 0.64
CA LEU A 315 -8.52 8.87 2.04
C LEU A 315 -9.24 9.91 2.91
N LEU A 316 -9.82 9.46 4.02
CA LEU A 316 -10.58 10.27 4.96
C LEU A 316 -10.01 10.11 6.36
N GLU A 317 -9.53 11.20 6.94
CA GLU A 317 -8.97 11.21 8.29
C GLU A 317 -9.97 11.83 9.28
N ALA A 318 -10.01 11.29 10.50
CA ALA A 318 -10.73 11.95 11.59
C ALA A 318 -10.01 13.26 11.97
N PRO A 319 -10.74 14.32 12.36
CA PRO A 319 -10.12 15.53 12.88
C PRO A 319 -9.13 15.19 14.00
N VAL A 320 -7.95 15.81 13.97
CA VAL A 320 -7.03 15.77 15.12
C VAL A 320 -7.66 16.61 16.22
N GLU A 321 -7.87 16.01 17.40
CA GLU A 321 -8.31 16.72 18.61
C GLU A 321 -7.25 17.71 19.11
#